data_AF-A0A4V2UR77-F1
#
_entry.id   AF-A0A4V2UR77-F1
#
_cell.length_a   1.000
_cell.length_b   1.000
_cell.length_c   1.000
_cell.angle_alpha   90.00
_cell.angle_beta   90.00
_cell.angle_gamma   90.00
#
_symmetry.space_group_name_H-M   'P 1'
#
loop_
_entity.id
_entity.type
_entity.pdbx_description
1 polymer ?
#
loop_
_entity_poly.entity_id
_entity_poly.type
_entity_poly.pdbx_seq_one_letter_code
_entity_poly.pdbx_strand_id
1 'polypeptide(L)'
;MKKLRICMSICFFLLLLLPIITLNRKENVVSEIDNRTLTNNPFSPAYEPENGEFDLTEGIESYLEDRIGFRDDMIYGYTVLNDSLFHEMVHPTYMYGRDGYIFSKMGMNISFESYHIVFADMVKQIQDYCTERNVPFLFVFEPEKAALLTGKLGAGINYNDDWVAQFEQALDERGVHYIDNFDVLQAKLDAGEAVFNKQYNAGHWNDLGAFYGVNHMLETMKKDYPGVHVNEKNEFDIQQKLNTTLPVSKFPIHEYEPIFYNHAQLVDKTEEYDAEVRRDENYGYFEYVANEERLKEGSPRTLVFQGSYMNAMGYKFMENSLGEYIAVHDYQNVIDFDYYYNIFKPDYAVFEAAQYVISNTYFDYAKMTELDLNPVPESFGALPVEERGMSEISMEAAEGEKLVTVTVKGLPEEIGYVWLTSAGEVFDLQKKKDEEDPGEMEYEITLEKDKYRLDSLEVECVNKEKTKITIYK
;
A
#
# COMPACT_ATOMS: atom_id res chain seq x y z
N MET A 1 -12.79 -13.93 62.08
CA MET A 1 -13.86 -13.61 61.10
C MET A 1 -14.03 -12.11 60.83
N LYS A 2 -14.24 -11.22 61.83
CA LYS A 2 -14.44 -9.77 61.58
C LYS A 2 -13.27 -9.08 60.87
N LYS A 3 -12.02 -9.38 61.29
CA LYS A 3 -10.80 -8.85 60.63
C LYS A 3 -10.65 -9.34 59.18
N LEU A 4 -11.01 -10.59 58.90
CA LEU A 4 -10.96 -11.16 57.55
C LEU A 4 -11.99 -10.49 56.62
N ARG A 5 -13.21 -10.22 57.11
CA ARG A 5 -14.24 -9.48 56.37
C ARG A 5 -13.78 -8.06 56.03
N ILE A 6 -13.21 -7.34 57.00
CA ILE A 6 -12.67 -6.00 56.77
C ILE A 6 -11.55 -6.03 55.73
N CYS A 7 -10.62 -6.99 55.83
CA CYS A 7 -9.55 -7.17 54.86
C CYS A 7 -10.11 -7.43 53.44
N MET A 8 -11.07 -8.35 53.30
CA MET A 8 -11.71 -8.63 52.02
C MET A 8 -12.42 -7.41 51.43
N SER A 9 -13.13 -6.63 52.26
CA SER A 9 -13.77 -5.39 51.83
C SER A 9 -12.73 -4.38 51.33
N ILE A 10 -11.62 -4.20 52.05
CA ILE A 10 -10.54 -3.31 51.63
C ILE A 10 -9.96 -3.77 50.29
N CYS A 11 -9.66 -5.07 50.14
CA CYS A 11 -9.16 -5.63 48.88
C CYS A 11 -10.15 -5.41 47.73
N PHE A 12 -11.45 -5.61 47.96
CA PHE A 12 -12.48 -5.37 46.96
C PHE A 12 -12.53 -3.90 46.52
N PHE A 13 -12.48 -2.95 47.46
CA PHE A 13 -12.43 -1.53 47.11
C PHE A 13 -11.14 -1.14 46.39
N LEU A 14 -10.00 -1.71 46.79
CA LEU A 14 -8.73 -1.49 46.09
C LEU A 14 -8.79 -2.03 44.65
N LEU A 15 -9.38 -3.21 44.43
CA LEU A 15 -9.56 -3.78 43.09
C LEU A 15 -10.41 -2.89 42.18
N LEU A 16 -11.43 -2.21 42.72
CA LEU A 16 -12.26 -1.29 41.94
C LEU A 16 -11.61 0.08 41.74
N LEU A 17 -10.92 0.61 42.75
CA LEU A 17 -10.38 1.97 42.73
C LEU A 17 -9.03 2.06 42.02
N LEU A 18 -8.20 1.02 42.10
CA LEU A 18 -6.85 1.04 41.55
C LEU A 18 -6.83 1.25 40.03
N PRO A 19 -7.67 0.57 39.21
CA PRO A 19 -7.77 0.83 37.77
C PRO A 19 -8.22 2.27 37.45
N ILE A 20 -9.11 2.84 38.27
CA ILE A 20 -9.59 4.22 38.11
C ILE A 20 -8.49 5.23 38.44
N ILE A 21 -7.73 4.99 39.51
CA ILE A 21 -6.62 5.87 39.95
C ILE A 21 -5.48 5.84 38.92
N THR A 22 -5.26 4.69 38.27
CA THR A 22 -4.18 4.47 37.29
C THR A 22 -4.63 4.69 35.85
N LEU A 23 -5.80 5.29 35.64
CA LEU A 23 -6.35 5.61 34.33
C LEU A 23 -5.37 6.41 33.46
N ASN A 24 -5.20 6.00 32.21
CA ASN A 24 -4.35 6.69 31.26
C ASN A 24 -5.02 8.00 30.84
N ARG A 25 -4.39 9.16 31.11
CA ARG A 25 -4.93 10.49 30.78
C ARG A 25 -4.24 11.16 29.59
N LYS A 26 -3.31 10.47 28.94
CA LYS A 26 -2.62 11.01 27.76
C LYS A 26 -3.60 11.05 26.59
N GLU A 27 -3.57 12.14 25.84
CA GLU A 27 -4.35 12.29 24.60
C GLU A 27 -3.64 11.57 23.44
N ASN A 28 -4.42 11.22 22.40
CA ASN A 28 -3.93 10.62 21.15
C ASN A 28 -3.09 9.35 21.35
N VAL A 29 -3.49 8.51 22.32
CA VAL A 29 -2.83 7.24 22.59
C VAL A 29 -3.32 6.21 21.58
N VAL A 30 -2.40 5.56 20.89
CA VAL A 30 -2.68 4.40 20.05
C VAL A 30 -2.55 3.13 20.89
N SER A 31 -3.59 2.30 20.91
CA SER A 31 -3.58 0.98 21.53
C SER A 31 -2.82 0.00 20.64
N GLU A 32 -1.69 -0.51 21.12
CA GLU A 32 -0.94 -1.56 20.42
C GLU A 32 -1.74 -2.86 20.32
N ILE A 33 -2.63 -3.16 21.27
CA ILE A 33 -3.40 -4.42 21.29
C ILE A 33 -4.60 -4.37 20.36
N ASP A 34 -5.24 -3.20 20.22
CA ASP A 34 -6.43 -3.03 19.38
C ASP A 34 -6.12 -2.40 18.02
N ASN A 35 -4.87 -1.99 17.78
CA ASN A 35 -4.40 -1.28 16.59
C ASN A 35 -5.29 -0.09 16.19
N ARG A 36 -5.73 0.71 17.18
CA ARG A 36 -6.54 1.92 16.98
C ARG A 36 -6.20 3.01 17.98
N THR A 37 -6.56 4.25 17.65
CA THR A 37 -6.52 5.36 18.61
C THR A 37 -7.59 5.17 19.69
N LEU A 38 -7.19 5.38 20.94
CA LEU A 38 -8.08 5.35 22.09
C LEU A 38 -8.88 6.64 22.18
N THR A 39 -10.14 6.54 22.59
CA THR A 39 -11.09 7.65 22.72
C THR A 39 -10.51 8.78 23.56
N ASN A 40 -10.38 9.99 23.04
CA ASN A 40 -9.89 11.15 23.80
C ASN A 40 -10.88 11.58 24.89
N ASN A 41 -10.42 12.39 25.85
CA ASN A 41 -11.28 12.86 26.93
C ASN A 41 -12.45 13.68 26.33
N PRO A 42 -13.72 13.35 26.60
CA PRO A 42 -14.88 14.06 26.01
C PRO A 42 -14.98 15.54 26.40
N PHE A 43 -14.18 16.00 27.36
CA PHE A 43 -14.05 17.41 27.74
C PHE A 43 -12.82 18.09 27.11
N SER A 44 -12.02 17.38 26.33
CA SER A 44 -10.85 17.89 25.63
C SER A 44 -11.22 18.42 24.25
N PRO A 45 -10.53 19.47 23.75
CA PRO A 45 -10.63 19.90 22.35
C PRO A 45 -10.28 18.80 21.34
N ALA A 46 -9.53 17.77 21.75
CA ALA A 46 -9.13 16.66 20.88
C ALA A 46 -10.16 15.51 20.82
N TYR A 47 -11.36 15.69 21.40
CA TYR A 47 -12.41 14.67 21.32
C TYR A 47 -13.13 14.71 19.98
N GLU A 48 -13.15 13.56 19.31
CA GLU A 48 -13.91 13.35 18.08
C GLU A 48 -14.96 12.26 18.36
N PRO A 49 -16.27 12.58 18.26
CA PRO A 49 -17.32 11.59 18.42
C PRO A 49 -17.34 10.61 17.25
N GLU A 50 -17.39 9.30 17.54
CA GLU A 50 -17.33 8.23 16.51
C GLU A 50 -18.41 8.34 15.43
N ASN A 51 -19.59 8.90 15.76
CA ASN A 51 -20.73 9.03 14.85
C ASN A 51 -21.00 10.48 14.41
N GLY A 52 -20.09 11.42 14.67
CA GLY A 52 -20.28 12.85 14.40
C GLY A 52 -21.31 13.56 15.30
N GLU A 53 -22.13 12.80 16.05
CA GLU A 53 -23.04 13.32 17.06
C GLU A 53 -22.39 13.26 18.46
N PHE A 54 -22.43 14.38 19.18
CA PHE A 54 -21.87 14.46 20.53
C PHE A 54 -22.86 13.92 21.57
N ASP A 55 -22.66 12.66 22.00
CA ASP A 55 -23.24 12.14 23.23
C ASP A 55 -22.17 12.10 24.34
N LEU A 56 -22.37 12.93 25.37
CA LEU A 56 -21.45 13.02 26.50
C LEU A 56 -21.40 11.72 27.33
N THR A 57 -22.50 10.97 27.39
CA THR A 57 -22.57 9.72 28.15
C THR A 57 -21.73 8.65 27.46
N GLU A 58 -21.97 8.45 26.16
CA GLU A 58 -21.21 7.52 25.32
C GLU A 58 -19.72 7.89 25.27
N GLY A 59 -19.40 9.19 25.19
CA GLY A 59 -18.02 9.66 25.22
C GLY A 59 -17.30 9.39 26.55
N ILE A 60 -18.01 9.50 27.68
CA ILE A 60 -17.44 9.16 29.00
C ILE A 60 -17.27 7.64 29.13
N GLU A 61 -18.25 6.86 28.70
CA GLU A 61 -18.18 5.39 28.75
C GLU A 61 -17.01 4.88 27.90
N SER A 62 -16.93 5.29 26.64
CA SER A 62 -15.86 4.92 25.71
C SER A 62 -14.48 5.35 26.22
N TYR A 63 -14.36 6.57 26.75
CA TYR A 63 -13.11 7.05 27.38
C TYR A 63 -12.70 6.20 28.58
N LEU A 64 -13.64 5.83 29.46
CA LEU A 64 -13.34 5.00 30.61
C LEU A 64 -12.98 3.57 30.21
N GLU A 65 -13.70 2.96 29.26
CA GLU A 65 -13.43 1.62 28.75
C GLU A 65 -12.06 1.52 28.07
N ASP A 66 -11.69 2.54 27.29
CA ASP A 66 -10.42 2.60 26.58
C ASP A 66 -9.23 2.85 27.50
N ARG A 67 -9.44 3.61 28.58
CA ARG A 67 -8.31 4.16 29.35
C ARG A 67 -8.20 3.67 30.78
N ILE A 68 -9.09 2.79 31.22
CA ILE A 68 -9.00 2.17 32.54
C ILE A 68 -7.59 1.59 32.77
N GLY A 69 -7.01 1.84 33.94
CA GLY A 69 -5.68 1.35 34.26
C GLY A 69 -5.61 -0.17 34.22
N PHE A 70 -4.47 -0.72 33.81
CA PHE A 70 -4.24 -2.16 33.63
C PHE A 70 -5.11 -2.82 32.54
N ARG A 71 -5.80 -2.06 31.67
CA ARG A 71 -6.61 -2.61 30.58
C ARG A 71 -5.85 -3.66 29.77
N ASP A 72 -4.67 -3.32 29.27
CA ASP A 72 -3.84 -4.19 28.45
C ASP A 72 -3.43 -5.47 29.20
N ASP A 73 -3.06 -5.34 30.48
CA ASP A 73 -2.74 -6.50 31.34
C ASP A 73 -3.95 -7.41 31.57
N MET A 74 -5.14 -6.82 31.71
CA MET A 74 -6.40 -7.56 31.87
C MET A 74 -6.80 -8.27 30.58
N ILE A 75 -6.67 -7.61 29.41
CA ILE A 75 -6.93 -8.23 28.09
C ILE A 75 -5.95 -9.38 27.88
N TYR A 76 -4.65 -9.13 28.07
CA TYR A 76 -3.63 -10.17 27.97
C TYR A 76 -3.91 -11.34 28.91
N GLY A 77 -4.18 -11.05 30.19
CA GLY A 77 -4.49 -12.07 31.19
C GLY A 77 -5.74 -12.88 30.83
N TYR A 78 -6.78 -12.22 30.33
CA TYR A 78 -7.98 -12.88 29.84
C TYR A 78 -7.68 -13.80 28.65
N THR A 79 -6.95 -13.32 27.65
CA THR A 79 -6.62 -14.12 26.46
C THR A 79 -5.74 -15.33 26.83
N VAL A 80 -4.73 -15.16 27.69
CA VAL A 80 -3.87 -16.27 28.15
C VAL A 80 -4.64 -17.28 29.01
N LEU A 81 -5.56 -16.81 29.86
CA LEU A 81 -6.39 -17.72 30.67
C LEU A 81 -7.35 -18.53 29.80
N ASN A 82 -7.99 -17.91 28.79
CA ASN A 82 -8.86 -18.64 27.88
C ASN A 82 -8.09 -19.67 27.05
N ASP A 83 -6.91 -19.32 26.57
CA ASP A 83 -6.04 -20.28 25.89
C ASP A 83 -5.65 -21.44 26.82
N SER A 84 -5.16 -21.14 28.03
CA SER A 84 -4.70 -22.17 28.96
C SER A 84 -5.83 -23.06 29.49
N LEU A 85 -7.05 -22.55 29.66
CA LEU A 85 -8.16 -23.28 30.25
C LEU A 85 -9.05 -23.97 29.21
N PHE A 86 -9.24 -23.34 28.04
CA PHE A 86 -10.21 -23.75 27.03
C PHE A 86 -9.59 -23.98 25.64
N HIS A 87 -8.28 -23.70 25.47
CA HIS A 87 -7.60 -23.74 24.19
C HIS A 87 -8.26 -22.82 23.15
N GLU A 88 -8.67 -21.64 23.59
CA GLU A 88 -9.38 -20.65 22.79
C GLU A 88 -8.57 -19.35 22.68
N MET A 89 -8.22 -18.99 21.44
CA MET A 89 -7.60 -17.71 21.13
C MET A 89 -8.69 -16.65 20.98
N VAL A 90 -8.99 -15.95 22.08
CA VAL A 90 -9.94 -14.84 22.05
C VAL A 90 -9.22 -13.56 21.63
N HIS A 91 -9.22 -13.30 20.31
CA HIS A 91 -8.60 -12.12 19.71
C HIS A 91 -9.42 -11.62 18.48
N PRO A 92 -9.45 -10.30 18.20
CA PRO A 92 -10.10 -9.77 16.99
C PRO A 92 -9.37 -10.15 15.70
N THR A 93 -8.04 -10.19 15.72
CA THR A 93 -7.20 -10.36 14.50
C THR A 93 -6.79 -11.80 14.21
N TYR A 94 -6.74 -12.68 15.22
CA TYR A 94 -6.09 -13.98 15.09
C TYR A 94 -7.02 -15.13 15.45
N MET A 95 -6.76 -16.29 14.87
CA MET A 95 -7.45 -17.53 15.19
C MET A 95 -6.53 -18.75 15.10
N TYR A 96 -6.87 -19.80 15.86
CA TYR A 96 -6.18 -21.08 15.75
C TYR A 96 -6.55 -21.83 14.48
N GLY A 97 -5.52 -22.38 13.83
CA GLY A 97 -5.61 -23.46 12.88
C GLY A 97 -5.32 -24.82 13.52
N ARG A 98 -5.17 -25.84 12.68
CA ARG A 98 -4.71 -27.18 13.04
C ARG A 98 -3.20 -27.21 13.16
N ASP A 99 -2.70 -28.28 13.78
CA ASP A 99 -1.27 -28.57 13.93
C ASP A 99 -0.45 -27.45 14.58
N GLY A 100 -1.09 -26.51 15.30
CA GLY A 100 -0.45 -25.37 15.94
C GLY A 100 -0.23 -24.15 15.03
N TYR A 101 -0.86 -24.11 13.84
CA TYR A 101 -0.86 -22.91 13.00
C TYR A 101 -1.76 -21.82 13.61
N ILE A 102 -1.41 -20.56 13.34
CA ILE A 102 -2.23 -19.38 13.60
C ILE A 102 -2.46 -18.66 12.28
N PHE A 103 -3.70 -18.23 12.07
CA PHE A 103 -4.14 -17.47 10.90
C PHE A 103 -4.70 -16.13 11.34
N SER A 104 -4.70 -15.17 10.41
CA SER A 104 -5.60 -14.03 10.52
C SER A 104 -7.05 -14.54 10.64
N LYS A 105 -7.88 -13.79 11.36
CA LYS A 105 -9.27 -14.15 11.56
C LYS A 105 -10.00 -14.10 10.22
N MET A 106 -10.55 -15.25 9.82
CA MET A 106 -11.23 -15.37 8.53
C MET A 106 -12.53 -14.56 8.51
N GLY A 107 -12.67 -13.74 7.48
CA GLY A 107 -13.92 -13.08 7.13
C GLY A 107 -14.86 -13.98 6.34
N MET A 108 -15.83 -13.36 5.67
CA MET A 108 -16.64 -14.05 4.66
C MET A 108 -15.78 -14.35 3.43
N ASN A 109 -16.04 -15.46 2.74
CA ASN A 109 -15.40 -15.73 1.46
C ASN A 109 -15.74 -14.62 0.46
N ILE A 110 -14.74 -14.21 -0.30
CA ILE A 110 -14.90 -13.23 -1.36
C ILE A 110 -15.63 -13.90 -2.53
N SER A 111 -16.56 -13.17 -3.14
CA SER A 111 -17.23 -13.59 -4.36
C SER A 111 -16.78 -12.69 -5.50
N PHE A 112 -16.57 -13.27 -6.68
CA PHE A 112 -16.24 -12.50 -7.87
C PHE A 112 -17.43 -11.63 -8.28
N GLU A 113 -17.18 -10.34 -8.45
CA GLU A 113 -18.20 -9.30 -8.64
C GLU A 113 -17.68 -8.22 -9.60
N SER A 114 -18.56 -7.28 -10.00
CA SER A 114 -18.20 -6.16 -10.87
C SER A 114 -17.04 -5.32 -10.34
N TYR A 115 -16.83 -5.29 -9.03
CA TYR A 115 -15.67 -4.67 -8.40
C TYR A 115 -14.34 -5.19 -8.97
N HIS A 116 -14.20 -6.52 -9.07
CA HIS A 116 -12.98 -7.17 -9.53
C HIS A 116 -12.72 -6.92 -11.03
N ILE A 117 -13.81 -6.78 -11.80
CA ILE A 117 -13.76 -6.38 -13.22
C ILE A 117 -13.20 -4.96 -13.36
N VAL A 118 -13.70 -4.01 -12.55
CA VAL A 118 -13.19 -2.62 -12.55
C VAL A 118 -11.73 -2.55 -12.08
N PHE A 119 -11.36 -3.34 -11.08
CA PHE A 119 -9.95 -3.43 -10.66
C PHE A 119 -9.06 -3.95 -11.80
N ALA A 120 -9.48 -5.02 -12.50
CA ALA A 120 -8.75 -5.54 -13.66
C ALA A 120 -8.68 -4.52 -14.81
N ASP A 121 -9.75 -3.74 -15.04
CA ASP A 121 -9.77 -2.63 -16.00
C ASP A 121 -8.76 -1.54 -15.62
N MET A 122 -8.67 -1.16 -14.34
CA MET A 122 -7.68 -0.20 -13.84
C MET A 122 -6.24 -0.69 -14.09
N VAL A 123 -5.93 -1.95 -13.71
CA VAL A 123 -4.61 -2.55 -13.95
C VAL A 123 -4.26 -2.52 -15.44
N LYS A 124 -5.23 -2.86 -16.31
CA LYS A 124 -5.05 -2.81 -17.75
C LYS A 124 -4.78 -1.39 -18.26
N GLN A 125 -5.50 -0.39 -17.78
CA GLN A 125 -5.28 1.01 -18.14
C GLN A 125 -3.87 1.49 -17.77
N ILE A 126 -3.38 1.13 -16.58
CA ILE A 126 -2.01 1.46 -16.15
C ILE A 126 -0.98 0.78 -17.05
N GLN A 127 -1.18 -0.50 -17.39
CA GLN A 127 -0.30 -1.21 -18.31
C GLN A 127 -0.26 -0.56 -19.69
N ASP A 128 -1.42 -0.16 -20.24
CA ASP A 128 -1.49 0.50 -21.55
C ASP A 128 -0.77 1.84 -21.53
N TYR A 129 -0.97 2.64 -20.47
CA TYR A 129 -0.27 3.90 -20.27
C TYR A 129 1.26 3.72 -20.27
N CYS A 130 1.77 2.67 -19.61
CA CYS A 130 3.20 2.32 -19.64
C CYS A 130 3.66 1.85 -21.02
N THR A 131 2.86 0.97 -21.66
CA THR A 131 3.18 0.38 -22.97
C THR A 131 3.30 1.44 -24.07
N GLU A 132 2.39 2.42 -24.09
CA GLU A 132 2.43 3.55 -25.03
C GLU A 132 3.72 4.38 -24.88
N ARG A 133 4.31 4.38 -23.67
CA ARG A 133 5.55 5.08 -23.33
C ARG A 133 6.79 4.19 -23.38
N ASN A 134 6.66 2.96 -23.89
CA ASN A 134 7.73 1.95 -23.97
C ASN A 134 8.33 1.57 -22.60
N VAL A 135 7.54 1.63 -21.54
CA VAL A 135 7.90 1.18 -20.20
C VAL A 135 7.22 -0.17 -19.94
N PRO A 136 7.98 -1.26 -19.68
CA PRO A 136 7.39 -2.52 -19.27
C PRO A 136 6.63 -2.39 -17.94
N PHE A 137 5.57 -3.17 -17.80
CA PHE A 137 4.71 -3.18 -16.62
C PHE A 137 4.43 -4.62 -16.19
N LEU A 138 4.46 -4.87 -14.88
CA LEU A 138 4.11 -6.16 -14.28
C LEU A 138 3.11 -5.97 -13.13
N PHE A 139 1.97 -6.64 -13.22
CA PHE A 139 1.08 -6.84 -12.08
C PHE A 139 1.46 -8.13 -11.34
N VAL A 140 1.50 -8.09 -10.01
CA VAL A 140 1.89 -9.22 -9.17
C VAL A 140 0.79 -9.49 -8.17
N PHE A 141 0.24 -10.70 -8.22
CA PHE A 141 -0.82 -11.14 -7.33
C PHE A 141 -0.23 -12.08 -6.27
N GLU A 142 -0.37 -11.70 -5.00
CA GLU A 142 0.19 -12.47 -3.89
C GLU A 142 -0.88 -13.31 -3.20
N PRO A 143 -0.67 -14.64 -3.06
CA PRO A 143 -1.62 -15.50 -2.39
C PRO A 143 -1.61 -15.24 -0.89
N GLU A 144 -2.78 -15.30 -0.26
CA GLU A 144 -2.84 -15.26 1.19
C GLU A 144 -2.40 -16.60 1.82
N LYS A 145 -1.92 -16.54 3.06
CA LYS A 145 -1.52 -17.73 3.82
C LYS A 145 -2.61 -18.82 3.86
N ALA A 146 -3.87 -18.41 3.94
CA ALA A 146 -5.01 -19.32 4.00
C ALA A 146 -5.17 -20.14 2.70
N ALA A 147 -4.89 -19.56 1.53
CA ALA A 147 -4.96 -20.24 0.24
C ALA A 147 -4.02 -21.45 0.22
N LEU A 148 -2.73 -21.21 0.47
CA LEU A 148 -1.67 -22.22 0.44
C LEU A 148 -1.78 -23.26 1.56
N LEU A 149 -2.32 -22.86 2.72
CA LEU A 149 -2.41 -23.69 3.91
C LEU A 149 -3.85 -24.00 4.31
N THR A 150 -4.77 -24.08 3.35
CA THR A 150 -6.19 -24.38 3.55
C THR A 150 -6.40 -25.61 4.44
N GLY A 151 -5.62 -26.68 4.22
CA GLY A 151 -5.68 -27.91 5.03
C GLY A 151 -5.29 -27.75 6.51
N LYS A 152 -4.66 -26.63 6.87
CA LYS A 152 -4.28 -26.27 8.24
C LYS A 152 -5.27 -25.32 8.90
N LEU A 153 -6.34 -24.90 8.22
CA LEU A 153 -7.40 -24.11 8.84
C LEU A 153 -8.18 -24.91 9.90
N GLY A 154 -8.72 -24.20 10.89
CA GLY A 154 -9.51 -24.76 11.98
C GLY A 154 -10.71 -25.59 11.49
N ALA A 155 -11.18 -26.51 12.34
CA ALA A 155 -12.37 -27.31 12.00
C ALA A 155 -13.60 -26.40 11.85
N GLY A 156 -14.41 -26.63 10.80
CA GLY A 156 -15.61 -25.85 10.51
C GLY A 156 -15.40 -24.59 9.66
N ILE A 157 -14.15 -24.21 9.39
CA ILE A 157 -13.84 -23.14 8.43
C ILE A 157 -13.97 -23.72 7.02
N ASN A 158 -14.80 -23.08 6.20
CA ASN A 158 -14.97 -23.42 4.79
C ASN A 158 -14.40 -22.28 3.93
N TYR A 159 -13.08 -22.26 3.82
CA TYR A 159 -12.37 -21.31 2.97
C TYR A 159 -12.60 -21.65 1.50
N ASN A 160 -12.83 -20.61 0.69
CA ASN A 160 -13.03 -20.72 -0.74
C ASN A 160 -12.50 -19.46 -1.43
N ASP A 161 -11.66 -19.68 -2.43
CA ASP A 161 -11.03 -18.68 -3.28
C ASP A 161 -11.35 -18.90 -4.76
N ASP A 162 -12.51 -19.50 -5.08
CA ASP A 162 -12.94 -19.72 -6.48
C ASP A 162 -13.06 -18.42 -7.29
N TRP A 163 -13.11 -17.26 -6.60
CA TRP A 163 -13.08 -15.95 -7.24
C TRP A 163 -11.72 -15.64 -7.87
N VAL A 164 -10.61 -16.19 -7.36
CA VAL A 164 -9.25 -15.96 -7.86
C VAL A 164 -9.14 -16.42 -9.31
N ALA A 165 -9.56 -17.65 -9.62
CA ALA A 165 -9.54 -18.16 -10.99
C ALA A 165 -10.40 -17.32 -11.95
N GLN A 166 -11.52 -16.74 -11.46
CA GLN A 166 -12.35 -15.83 -12.26
C GLN A 166 -11.67 -14.47 -12.46
N PHE A 167 -10.93 -14.00 -11.47
CA PHE A 167 -10.16 -12.77 -11.54
C PHE A 167 -8.96 -12.91 -12.48
N GLU A 168 -8.19 -13.99 -12.38
CA GLU A 168 -7.12 -14.33 -13.33
C GLU A 168 -7.66 -14.44 -14.76
N GLN A 169 -8.80 -15.10 -14.97
CA GLN A 169 -9.45 -15.12 -16.28
C GLN A 169 -9.80 -13.70 -16.76
N ALA A 170 -10.27 -12.82 -15.88
CA ALA A 170 -10.58 -11.44 -16.24
C ALA A 170 -9.32 -10.64 -16.61
N LEU A 171 -8.18 -10.91 -15.97
CA LEU A 171 -6.87 -10.34 -16.33
C LEU A 171 -6.39 -10.88 -17.69
N ASP A 172 -6.52 -12.19 -17.93
CA ASP A 172 -6.18 -12.86 -19.20
C ASP A 172 -6.98 -12.28 -20.37
N GLU A 173 -8.30 -12.12 -20.21
CA GLU A 173 -9.21 -11.58 -21.23
C GLU A 173 -8.83 -10.13 -21.62
N ARG A 174 -8.22 -9.39 -20.70
CA ARG A 174 -7.70 -8.03 -20.93
C ARG A 174 -6.28 -8.01 -21.47
N GLY A 175 -5.57 -9.14 -21.45
CA GLY A 175 -4.15 -9.21 -21.78
C GLY A 175 -3.27 -8.45 -20.79
N VAL A 176 -3.62 -8.48 -19.51
CA VAL A 176 -2.74 -7.98 -18.44
C VAL A 176 -1.50 -8.88 -18.35
N HIS A 177 -0.32 -8.28 -18.22
CA HIS A 177 0.94 -8.94 -17.93
C HIS A 177 1.06 -9.10 -16.42
N TYR A 178 0.72 -10.30 -15.93
CA TYR A 178 0.76 -10.59 -14.50
C TYR A 178 1.41 -11.93 -14.19
N ILE A 179 1.75 -12.09 -12.91
CA ILE A 179 2.09 -13.37 -12.30
C ILE A 179 1.30 -13.56 -10.99
N ASP A 180 1.05 -14.81 -10.64
CA ASP A 180 0.61 -15.23 -9.30
C ASP A 180 1.74 -16.06 -8.65
N ASN A 181 2.09 -15.74 -7.41
CA ASN A 181 3.10 -16.45 -6.63
C ASN A 181 2.62 -17.75 -5.97
N PHE A 182 1.34 -18.11 -6.07
CA PHE A 182 0.76 -19.33 -5.50
C PHE A 182 1.56 -20.57 -5.83
N ASP A 183 1.76 -20.87 -7.12
CA ASP A 183 2.43 -22.11 -7.54
C ASP A 183 3.89 -22.17 -7.07
N VAL A 184 4.60 -21.04 -7.11
CA VAL A 184 5.99 -20.97 -6.65
C VAL A 184 6.08 -21.23 -5.16
N LEU A 185 5.22 -20.60 -4.35
CA LEU A 185 5.20 -20.78 -2.90
C LEU A 185 4.70 -22.17 -2.51
N GLN A 186 3.70 -22.71 -3.20
CA GLN A 186 3.17 -24.05 -2.98
C GLN A 186 4.25 -25.12 -3.24
N ALA A 187 5.00 -24.98 -4.33
CA ALA A 187 6.10 -25.90 -4.63
C ALA A 187 7.17 -25.92 -3.53
N LYS A 188 7.42 -24.79 -2.86
CA LYS A 188 8.35 -24.71 -1.72
C LYS A 188 7.79 -25.35 -0.46
N LEU A 189 6.50 -25.16 -0.17
CA LEU A 189 5.80 -25.85 0.92
C LEU A 189 5.84 -27.38 0.71
N ASP A 190 5.57 -27.86 -0.51
CA ASP A 190 5.62 -29.28 -0.84
C ASP A 190 7.02 -29.88 -0.70
N ALA A 191 8.06 -29.07 -0.95
CA ALA A 191 9.46 -29.43 -0.70
C ALA A 191 9.86 -29.39 0.78
N GLY A 192 8.96 -28.98 1.68
CA GLY A 192 9.18 -28.91 3.13
C GLY A 192 9.80 -27.61 3.63
N GLU A 193 9.86 -26.56 2.79
CA GLU A 193 10.29 -25.23 3.20
C GLU A 193 9.12 -24.43 3.80
N ALA A 194 9.34 -23.75 4.92
CA ALA A 194 8.33 -22.88 5.53
C ALA A 194 8.43 -21.47 4.94
N VAL A 195 7.59 -21.16 3.94
CA VAL A 195 7.50 -19.83 3.32
C VAL A 195 6.53 -18.88 4.04
N PHE A 196 5.73 -19.43 4.95
CA PHE A 196 4.98 -18.68 5.96
C PHE A 196 5.39 -19.20 7.34
N ASN A 197 5.45 -18.29 8.30
CA ASN A 197 5.57 -18.67 9.71
C ASN A 197 4.34 -19.47 10.15
N LYS A 198 4.52 -20.42 11.06
CA LYS A 198 3.43 -21.24 11.59
C LYS A 198 2.51 -20.41 12.49
N GLN A 199 3.09 -19.61 13.38
CA GLN A 199 2.38 -18.82 14.40
C GLN A 199 2.57 -17.31 14.20
N TYR A 200 3.81 -16.85 14.21
CA TYR A 200 4.18 -15.44 14.09
C TYR A 200 3.72 -14.86 12.76
N ASN A 201 3.44 -13.55 12.74
CA ASN A 201 3.01 -12.81 11.56
C ASN A 201 2.00 -13.55 10.68
N ALA A 202 0.82 -13.83 11.24
CA ALA A 202 -0.17 -14.72 10.63
C ALA A 202 -0.76 -14.23 9.29
N GLY A 203 -0.50 -12.98 8.90
CA GLY A 203 -1.04 -12.35 7.69
C GLY A 203 -0.08 -12.27 6.50
N HIS A 204 1.23 -12.50 6.70
CA HIS A 204 2.25 -12.31 5.66
C HIS A 204 3.13 -13.56 5.51
N TRP A 205 3.82 -13.66 4.38
CA TRP A 205 4.96 -14.57 4.23
C TRP A 205 6.05 -14.29 5.29
N ASN A 206 7.05 -15.17 5.38
CA ASN A 206 8.31 -14.83 6.04
C ASN A 206 9.37 -14.41 5.00
N ASP A 207 10.57 -13.98 5.42
CA ASP A 207 11.62 -13.55 4.49
C ASP A 207 11.99 -14.63 3.45
N LEU A 208 11.86 -15.91 3.78
CA LEU A 208 12.12 -16.99 2.81
C LEU A 208 11.01 -17.07 1.74
N GLY A 209 9.76 -16.87 2.13
CA GLY A 209 8.64 -16.75 1.18
C GLY A 209 8.78 -15.52 0.30
N ALA A 210 9.03 -14.36 0.90
CA ALA A 210 9.34 -13.12 0.18
C ALA A 210 10.51 -13.30 -0.80
N PHE A 211 11.61 -13.95 -0.39
CA PHE A 211 12.75 -14.22 -1.29
C PHE A 211 12.31 -15.00 -2.54
N TYR A 212 11.47 -16.02 -2.39
CA TYR A 212 11.00 -16.80 -3.53
C TYR A 212 9.98 -16.06 -4.39
N GLY A 213 9.02 -15.36 -3.79
CA GLY A 213 8.03 -14.55 -4.51
C GLY A 213 8.70 -13.42 -5.30
N VAL A 214 9.59 -12.66 -4.66
CA VAL A 214 10.33 -11.58 -5.31
C VAL A 214 11.27 -12.11 -6.40
N ASN A 215 11.92 -13.26 -6.21
CA ASN A 215 12.71 -13.84 -7.30
C ASN A 215 11.85 -14.25 -8.50
N HIS A 216 10.62 -14.72 -8.29
CA HIS A 216 9.70 -15.00 -9.39
C HIS A 216 9.30 -13.72 -10.14
N MET A 217 9.09 -12.61 -9.42
CA MET A 217 8.91 -11.28 -10.01
C MET A 217 10.14 -10.89 -10.85
N LEU A 218 11.34 -10.94 -10.27
CA LEU A 218 12.59 -10.53 -10.93
C LEU A 218 12.93 -11.42 -12.15
N GLU A 219 12.70 -12.73 -12.07
CA GLU A 219 12.84 -13.64 -13.20
C GLU A 219 11.91 -13.29 -14.35
N THR A 220 10.71 -12.79 -14.05
CA THR A 220 9.75 -12.31 -15.04
C THR A 220 10.18 -10.96 -15.61
N MET A 221 10.48 -9.99 -14.74
CA MET A 221 10.99 -8.66 -15.14
C MET A 221 12.23 -8.76 -16.02
N LYS A 222 13.13 -9.71 -15.75
CA LYS A 222 14.34 -9.95 -16.55
C LYS A 222 14.05 -10.35 -18.00
N LYS A 223 12.89 -10.95 -18.28
CA LYS A 223 12.48 -11.30 -19.65
C LYS A 223 12.16 -10.04 -20.45
N ASP A 224 11.57 -9.04 -19.82
CA ASP A 224 11.21 -7.78 -20.47
C ASP A 224 12.37 -6.77 -20.45
N TYR A 225 13.18 -6.82 -19.39
CA TYR A 225 14.31 -5.93 -19.15
C TYR A 225 15.57 -6.72 -18.77
N PRO A 226 16.43 -7.10 -19.73
CA PRO A 226 17.55 -8.03 -19.51
C PRO A 226 18.58 -7.62 -18.45
N GLY A 227 18.66 -6.33 -18.12
CA GLY A 227 19.54 -5.79 -17.09
C GLY A 227 19.10 -6.07 -15.64
N VAL A 228 17.92 -6.65 -15.42
CA VAL A 228 17.45 -7.02 -14.08
C VAL A 228 18.29 -8.16 -13.48
N HIS A 229 18.74 -7.97 -12.25
CA HIS A 229 19.37 -9.00 -11.45
C HIS A 229 18.32 -9.88 -10.76
N VAL A 230 18.62 -11.17 -10.60
CA VAL A 230 17.78 -12.10 -9.83
C VAL A 230 18.59 -12.52 -8.62
N ASN A 231 18.02 -12.37 -7.42
CA ASN A 231 18.78 -12.57 -6.20
C ASN A 231 19.33 -13.99 -6.06
N GLU A 232 20.53 -14.09 -5.51
CA GLU A 232 21.11 -15.32 -5.00
C GLU A 232 21.12 -15.32 -3.47
N LYS A 233 20.87 -16.46 -2.83
CA LYS A 233 20.84 -16.55 -1.36
C LYS A 233 22.17 -16.19 -0.69
N ASN A 234 23.30 -16.27 -1.42
CA ASN A 234 24.64 -15.94 -0.90
C ASN A 234 24.88 -14.43 -0.78
N GLU A 235 24.00 -13.59 -1.34
CA GLU A 235 24.01 -12.12 -1.24
C GLU A 235 23.40 -11.62 0.08
N PHE A 236 22.98 -12.55 0.95
CA PHE A 236 22.31 -12.25 2.21
C PHE A 236 22.89 -13.05 3.37
N ASP A 237 23.02 -12.41 4.52
CA ASP A 237 23.19 -13.10 5.79
C ASP A 237 21.82 -13.55 6.29
N ILE A 238 21.65 -14.86 6.50
CA ILE A 238 20.40 -15.44 6.98
C ILE A 238 20.55 -15.81 8.45
N GLN A 239 19.77 -15.16 9.32
CA GLN A 239 19.74 -15.43 10.76
C GLN A 239 18.39 -15.99 11.19
N GLN A 240 18.35 -16.62 12.36
CA GLN A 240 17.12 -17.09 12.98
C GLN A 240 16.76 -16.16 14.14
N LYS A 241 15.58 -15.55 14.09
CA LYS A 241 15.08 -14.68 15.14
C LYS A 241 13.98 -15.39 15.92
N LEU A 242 14.14 -15.49 17.24
CA LEU A 242 13.09 -15.99 18.11
C LEU A 242 12.03 -14.91 18.33
N ASN A 243 10.79 -15.22 17.94
CA ASN A 243 9.60 -14.46 18.30
C ASN A 243 8.87 -15.18 19.44
N THR A 244 8.64 -14.43 20.52
CA THR A 244 7.96 -14.93 21.72
C THR A 244 6.51 -14.46 21.84
N THR A 245 6.08 -13.57 20.95
CA THR A 245 4.71 -13.05 20.93
C THR A 245 4.21 -12.82 19.51
N LEU A 246 2.90 -12.94 19.28
CA LEU A 246 2.26 -12.43 18.08
C LEU A 246 2.37 -10.90 18.02
N PRO A 247 2.46 -10.29 16.81
CA PRO A 247 2.36 -8.85 16.65
C PRO A 247 1.07 -8.31 17.26
N VAL A 248 1.07 -7.05 17.72
CA VAL A 248 -0.11 -6.31 18.24
C VAL A 248 -0.67 -6.91 19.56
N SER A 249 -1.17 -8.15 19.50
CA SER A 249 -1.83 -8.86 20.61
C SER A 249 -0.95 -9.20 21.81
N LYS A 250 0.38 -9.25 21.63
CA LYS A 250 1.35 -9.80 22.61
C LYS A 250 1.07 -11.25 23.02
N PHE A 251 0.21 -11.97 22.30
CA PHE A 251 -0.15 -13.35 22.62
C PHE A 251 1.09 -14.25 22.60
N PRO A 252 1.34 -15.06 23.64
CA PRO A 252 2.59 -15.80 23.76
C PRO A 252 2.70 -16.89 22.69
N ILE A 253 3.85 -16.92 22.02
CA ILE A 253 4.22 -17.97 21.06
C ILE A 253 5.69 -18.35 21.30
N HIS A 254 6.17 -19.34 20.55
CA HIS A 254 7.60 -19.65 20.53
C HIS A 254 7.99 -20.16 19.15
N GLU A 255 8.40 -19.24 18.28
CA GLU A 255 8.72 -19.56 16.90
C GLU A 255 9.98 -18.82 16.45
N TYR A 256 10.84 -19.52 15.73
CA TYR A 256 11.96 -18.90 15.01
C TYR A 256 11.52 -18.60 13.59
N GLU A 257 11.81 -17.38 13.12
CA GLU A 257 11.66 -17.01 11.71
C GLU A 257 13.05 -16.74 11.10
N PRO A 258 13.25 -17.04 9.81
CA PRO A 258 14.42 -16.59 9.08
C PRO A 258 14.34 -15.08 8.83
N ILE A 259 15.44 -14.38 9.05
CA ILE A 259 15.61 -12.96 8.67
C ILE A 259 16.81 -12.86 7.74
N PHE A 260 16.61 -12.22 6.59
CA PHE A 260 17.61 -11.97 5.58
C PHE A 260 18.13 -10.53 5.73
N TYR A 261 19.45 -10.39 5.74
CA TYR A 261 20.15 -9.12 5.78
C TYR A 261 20.96 -8.95 4.50
N ASN A 262 20.66 -7.89 3.75
CA ASN A 262 21.28 -7.60 2.47
C ASN A 262 22.76 -7.18 2.64
N HIS A 263 23.64 -7.68 1.77
CA HIS A 263 25.05 -7.27 1.71
C HIS A 263 25.28 -5.99 0.89
N ALA A 264 24.32 -5.61 0.03
CA ALA A 264 24.45 -4.48 -0.88
C ALA A 264 24.65 -3.14 -0.15
N GLN A 265 25.42 -2.25 -0.78
CA GLN A 265 25.54 -0.87 -0.35
C GLN A 265 24.48 -0.04 -1.06
N LEU A 266 23.48 0.40 -0.28
CA LEU A 266 22.32 1.12 -0.76
C LEU A 266 22.46 2.61 -0.46
N VAL A 267 22.01 3.45 -1.39
CA VAL A 267 21.91 4.90 -1.23
C VAL A 267 20.44 5.24 -1.04
N ASP A 268 20.07 5.59 0.18
CA ASP A 268 18.73 6.07 0.51
C ASP A 268 18.56 7.53 0.06
N LYS A 269 17.54 7.77 -0.77
CA LYS A 269 17.13 9.08 -1.30
C LYS A 269 15.77 9.51 -0.76
N THR A 270 15.16 8.74 0.13
CA THR A 270 13.77 8.90 0.58
C THR A 270 13.52 10.28 1.16
N GLU A 271 14.38 10.75 2.07
CA GLU A 271 14.24 12.06 2.72
C GLU A 271 14.22 13.24 1.74
N GLU A 272 14.82 13.13 0.55
CA GLU A 272 14.82 14.20 -0.46
C GLU A 272 13.43 14.44 -1.08
N TYR A 273 12.54 13.45 -1.02
CA TYR A 273 11.23 13.48 -1.67
C TYR A 273 10.09 13.35 -0.67
N ASP A 274 10.34 12.81 0.52
CA ASP A 274 9.31 12.37 1.46
C ASP A 274 8.32 13.49 1.85
N ALA A 275 8.79 14.72 2.01
CA ALA A 275 7.94 15.84 2.39
C ALA A 275 7.10 16.41 1.22
N GLU A 276 7.46 16.11 -0.03
CA GLU A 276 6.90 16.75 -1.23
C GLU A 276 6.06 15.81 -2.11
N VAL A 277 6.33 14.50 -2.05
CA VAL A 277 5.53 13.50 -2.77
C VAL A 277 4.17 13.33 -2.10
N ARG A 278 3.10 13.71 -2.82
CA ARG A 278 1.71 13.52 -2.40
C ARG A 278 1.42 12.03 -2.27
N ARG A 279 0.83 11.64 -1.15
CA ARG A 279 0.35 10.28 -0.87
C ARG A 279 -0.98 10.37 -0.13
N ASP A 280 -1.76 9.30 -0.22
CA ASP A 280 -2.98 9.13 0.56
C ASP A 280 -2.67 9.18 2.06
N GLU A 281 -3.51 9.90 2.82
CA GLU A 281 -3.29 10.17 4.24
C GLU A 281 -3.26 8.91 5.10
N ASN A 282 -3.95 7.84 4.67
CA ASN A 282 -3.98 6.57 5.39
C ASN A 282 -2.89 5.60 4.93
N TYR A 283 -2.32 5.84 3.75
CA TYR A 283 -1.41 4.91 3.06
C TYR A 283 -0.15 5.65 2.61
N GLY A 284 0.56 6.23 3.59
CA GLY A 284 1.70 7.12 3.36
C GLY A 284 3.07 6.44 3.20
N TYR A 285 3.16 5.11 3.05
CA TYR A 285 4.45 4.45 2.85
C TYR A 285 5.11 4.92 1.55
N PHE A 286 6.39 5.26 1.66
CA PHE A 286 7.24 5.64 0.54
C PHE A 286 8.69 5.34 0.85
N GLU A 287 9.41 4.90 -0.16
CA GLU A 287 10.83 4.60 -0.07
C GLU A 287 11.46 4.84 -1.43
N TYR A 288 12.64 5.45 -1.44
CA TYR A 288 13.45 5.61 -2.64
C TYR A 288 14.89 5.25 -2.35
N VAL A 289 15.30 4.08 -2.84
CA VAL A 289 16.64 3.55 -2.66
C VAL A 289 17.32 3.32 -4.02
N ALA A 290 18.60 3.69 -4.12
CA ALA A 290 19.43 3.41 -5.29
C ALA A 290 20.51 2.38 -4.95
N ASN A 291 20.69 1.41 -5.85
CA ASN A 291 21.78 0.47 -5.82
C ASN A 291 22.73 0.77 -6.98
N GLU A 292 23.81 1.50 -6.69
CA GLU A 292 24.75 1.97 -7.72
C GLU A 292 25.45 0.84 -8.48
N GLU A 293 25.60 -0.35 -7.88
CA GLU A 293 26.16 -1.52 -8.55
C GLU A 293 25.20 -2.00 -9.64
N ARG A 294 23.93 -2.17 -9.30
CA ARG A 294 22.88 -2.58 -10.25
C ARG A 294 22.64 -1.56 -11.35
N LEU A 295 22.70 -0.27 -11.03
CA LEU A 295 22.67 0.80 -12.06
C LEU A 295 23.80 0.65 -13.07
N LYS A 296 25.02 0.31 -12.63
CA LYS A 296 26.18 0.10 -13.54
C LYS A 296 26.04 -1.17 -14.37
N GLU A 297 25.33 -2.18 -13.86
CA GLU A 297 24.98 -3.41 -14.58
C GLU A 297 23.82 -3.22 -15.57
N GLY A 298 23.17 -2.05 -15.52
CA GLY A 298 22.05 -1.69 -16.38
C GLY A 298 20.70 -2.16 -15.86
N SER A 299 20.55 -2.40 -14.55
CA SER A 299 19.23 -2.62 -13.94
C SER A 299 18.38 -1.34 -13.96
N PRO A 300 17.05 -1.47 -14.10
CA PRO A 300 16.17 -0.32 -14.32
C PRO A 300 15.98 0.55 -13.08
N ARG A 301 15.58 1.81 -13.30
CA ARG A 301 14.76 2.55 -12.33
C ARG A 301 13.35 1.98 -12.34
N THR A 302 12.85 1.56 -11.19
CA THR A 302 11.55 0.91 -11.09
C THR A 302 10.65 1.65 -10.11
N LEU A 303 9.46 2.02 -10.59
CA LEU A 303 8.36 2.49 -9.76
C LEU A 303 7.52 1.28 -9.33
N VAL A 304 7.37 1.09 -8.02
CA VAL A 304 6.72 -0.07 -7.43
C VAL A 304 5.57 0.39 -6.54
N PHE A 305 4.35 0.10 -6.94
CA PHE A 305 3.19 0.20 -6.06
C PHE A 305 3.05 -1.12 -5.32
N GLN A 306 3.12 -1.09 -3.99
CA GLN A 306 3.16 -2.32 -3.20
C GLN A 306 2.43 -2.24 -1.86
N GLY A 307 2.01 -3.41 -1.40
CA GLY A 307 1.32 -3.59 -0.13
C GLY A 307 2.23 -4.06 0.99
N SER A 308 1.61 -4.53 2.08
CA SER A 308 2.30 -4.93 3.30
C SER A 308 3.19 -6.17 3.16
N TYR A 309 2.98 -7.01 2.14
CA TYR A 309 3.85 -8.14 1.82
C TYR A 309 5.26 -7.65 1.47
N MET A 310 5.34 -6.64 0.61
CA MET A 310 6.60 -6.01 0.23
C MET A 310 7.14 -5.11 1.33
N ASN A 311 6.32 -4.22 1.90
CA ASN A 311 6.76 -3.26 2.93
C ASN A 311 7.35 -3.94 4.17
N ALA A 312 6.84 -5.12 4.54
CA ALA A 312 7.34 -5.84 5.71
C ALA A 312 8.63 -6.62 5.44
N MET A 313 8.73 -7.26 4.26
CA MET A 313 9.75 -8.29 4.02
C MET A 313 10.29 -8.33 2.59
N GLY A 314 9.45 -8.08 1.58
CA GLY A 314 9.85 -8.16 0.17
C GLY A 314 10.81 -7.07 -0.30
N TYR A 315 10.71 -5.86 0.26
CA TYR A 315 11.43 -4.67 -0.20
C TYR A 315 12.95 -4.89 -0.36
N LYS A 316 13.59 -5.53 0.63
CA LYS A 316 15.06 -5.78 0.64
C LYS A 316 15.58 -6.59 -0.56
N PHE A 317 14.72 -7.42 -1.14
CA PHE A 317 15.06 -8.25 -2.31
C PHE A 317 14.92 -7.46 -3.61
N MET A 318 14.04 -6.45 -3.64
CA MET A 318 13.93 -5.48 -4.73
C MET A 318 15.11 -4.49 -4.68
N GLU A 319 15.43 -3.94 -3.51
CA GLU A 319 16.59 -3.06 -3.30
C GLU A 319 17.92 -3.68 -3.75
N ASN A 320 18.09 -4.99 -3.50
CA ASN A 320 19.31 -5.70 -3.93
C ASN A 320 19.41 -5.82 -5.46
N SER A 321 18.28 -5.89 -6.15
CA SER A 321 18.22 -6.32 -7.56
C SER A 321 17.99 -5.19 -8.57
N LEU A 322 17.37 -4.10 -8.15
CA LEU A 322 16.99 -2.98 -9.03
C LEU A 322 18.03 -1.87 -8.97
N GLY A 323 18.11 -1.07 -10.04
CA GLY A 323 19.04 0.07 -10.08
C GLY A 323 18.55 1.20 -9.17
N GLU A 324 17.30 1.58 -9.35
CA GLU A 324 16.57 2.47 -8.43
C GLU A 324 15.24 1.82 -8.09
N TYR A 325 14.94 1.70 -6.80
CA TYR A 325 13.71 1.15 -6.26
C TYR A 325 12.93 2.27 -5.61
N ILE A 326 11.80 2.63 -6.23
CA ILE A 326 10.91 3.70 -5.78
C ILE A 326 9.60 3.05 -5.39
N ALA A 327 9.40 2.82 -4.10
CA ALA A 327 8.21 2.18 -3.58
C ALA A 327 7.20 3.21 -3.08
N VAL A 328 5.94 3.03 -3.46
CA VAL A 328 4.79 3.80 -3.00
C VAL A 328 3.76 2.79 -2.49
N HIS A 329 3.09 3.08 -1.37
CA HIS A 329 1.99 2.22 -0.93
C HIS A 329 0.94 2.10 -2.05
N ASP A 330 0.57 0.90 -2.47
CA ASP A 330 -0.31 0.65 -3.61
C ASP A 330 -1.72 1.27 -3.51
N TYR A 331 -2.51 0.87 -2.52
CA TYR A 331 -3.93 1.14 -2.32
C TYR A 331 -4.52 2.34 -3.08
N GLN A 332 -4.69 3.49 -2.43
CA GLN A 332 -5.31 4.64 -3.08
C GLN A 332 -4.34 5.37 -4.02
N ASN A 333 -3.03 5.22 -3.81
CA ASN A 333 -2.02 5.97 -4.55
C ASN A 333 -1.86 5.50 -5.99
N VAL A 334 -2.01 4.19 -6.27
CA VAL A 334 -1.87 3.64 -7.62
C VAL A 334 -2.90 4.21 -8.60
N ILE A 335 -4.02 4.73 -8.09
CA ILE A 335 -5.05 5.38 -8.91
C ILE A 335 -4.57 6.74 -9.45
N ASP A 336 -3.58 7.37 -8.78
CA ASP A 336 -2.89 8.57 -9.26
C ASP A 336 -1.58 8.19 -10.01
N PHE A 337 -1.56 7.08 -10.76
CA PHE A 337 -0.34 6.50 -11.35
C PHE A 337 0.54 7.51 -12.11
N ASP A 338 -0.07 8.33 -12.96
CA ASP A 338 0.59 9.32 -13.81
C ASP A 338 1.25 10.46 -12.99
N TYR A 339 0.75 10.78 -11.79
CA TYR A 339 1.41 11.70 -10.87
C TYR A 339 2.82 11.20 -10.52
N TYR A 340 2.92 9.94 -10.08
CA TYR A 340 4.21 9.34 -9.72
C TYR A 340 5.08 9.11 -10.96
N TYR A 341 4.47 8.68 -12.07
CA TYR A 341 5.18 8.50 -13.32
C TYR A 341 5.84 9.80 -13.81
N ASN A 342 5.14 10.94 -13.73
CA ASN A 342 5.64 12.24 -14.13
C ASN A 342 6.88 12.68 -13.34
N ILE A 343 6.91 12.40 -12.03
CA ILE A 343 8.04 12.71 -11.16
C ILE A 343 9.23 11.82 -11.54
N PHE A 344 9.04 10.51 -11.48
CA PHE A 344 10.15 9.57 -11.45
C PHE A 344 10.62 9.09 -12.83
N LYS A 345 9.76 9.16 -13.85
CA LYS A 345 10.04 8.66 -15.21
C LYS A 345 10.72 7.28 -15.19
N PRO A 346 10.03 6.24 -14.69
CA PRO A 346 10.63 4.93 -14.48
C PRO A 346 10.95 4.21 -15.80
N ASP A 347 11.94 3.31 -15.76
CA ASP A 347 12.26 2.38 -16.86
C ASP A 347 11.41 1.09 -16.79
N TYR A 348 10.78 0.83 -15.65
CA TYR A 348 9.90 -0.32 -15.40
C TYR A 348 8.87 0.04 -14.32
N ALA A 349 7.63 -0.44 -14.43
CA ALA A 349 6.60 -0.28 -13.39
C ALA A 349 6.12 -1.64 -12.85
N VAL A 350 5.92 -1.72 -11.54
CA VAL A 350 5.37 -2.90 -10.87
C VAL A 350 4.19 -2.48 -10.01
N PHE A 351 3.11 -3.26 -10.05
CA PHE A 351 1.99 -3.14 -9.12
C PHE A 351 1.78 -4.49 -8.44
N GLU A 352 2.11 -4.59 -7.16
CA GLU A 352 1.89 -5.76 -6.31
C GLU A 352 0.65 -5.58 -5.44
N ALA A 353 -0.19 -6.60 -5.35
CA ALA A 353 -1.32 -6.64 -4.45
C ALA A 353 -1.58 -8.05 -3.90
N ALA A 354 -1.84 -8.14 -2.60
CA ALA A 354 -2.27 -9.38 -1.95
C ALA A 354 -3.75 -9.70 -2.20
N GLN A 355 -4.06 -11.00 -2.24
CA GLN A 355 -5.40 -11.52 -2.50
C GLN A 355 -6.52 -10.85 -1.69
N TYR A 356 -6.33 -10.68 -0.37
CA TYR A 356 -7.36 -10.16 0.53
C TYR A 356 -7.59 -8.65 0.44
N VAL A 357 -6.72 -7.91 -0.29
CA VAL A 357 -6.82 -6.44 -0.37
C VAL A 357 -7.64 -5.96 -1.56
N ILE A 358 -8.03 -6.84 -2.49
CA ILE A 358 -8.87 -6.47 -3.65
C ILE A 358 -10.30 -6.23 -3.18
N SER A 359 -10.56 -5.03 -2.63
CA SER A 359 -11.87 -4.59 -2.14
C SER A 359 -11.95 -3.08 -2.02
N ASN A 360 -13.19 -2.56 -1.98
CA ASN A 360 -13.47 -1.12 -1.92
C ASN A 360 -12.86 -0.40 -0.71
N THR A 361 -12.48 -1.14 0.34
CA THR A 361 -11.78 -0.57 1.51
C THR A 361 -10.37 -0.10 1.17
N TYR A 362 -9.70 -0.76 0.24
CA TYR A 362 -8.29 -0.50 -0.09
C TYR A 362 -8.16 0.24 -1.43
N PHE A 363 -8.95 -0.13 -2.44
CA PHE A 363 -8.97 0.55 -3.74
C PHE A 363 -10.39 1.06 -4.01
N ASP A 364 -10.54 2.38 -4.09
CA ASP A 364 -11.86 3.01 -4.17
C ASP A 364 -12.50 2.76 -5.54
N TYR A 365 -13.67 2.14 -5.54
CA TYR A 365 -14.37 1.74 -6.76
C TYR A 365 -14.73 2.92 -7.67
N ALA A 366 -15.13 4.06 -7.10
CA ALA A 366 -15.52 5.23 -7.89
C ALA A 366 -14.28 5.84 -8.55
N LYS A 367 -13.19 6.04 -7.79
CA LYS A 367 -11.93 6.55 -8.34
C LYS A 367 -11.35 5.64 -9.42
N MET A 368 -11.40 4.31 -9.24
CA MET A 368 -10.95 3.36 -10.27
C MET A 368 -11.81 3.44 -11.55
N THR A 369 -13.12 3.61 -11.40
CA THR A 369 -14.05 3.75 -12.53
C THR A 369 -13.83 5.06 -13.29
N GLU A 370 -13.44 6.11 -12.59
CA GLU A 370 -13.17 7.45 -13.13
C GLU A 370 -11.71 7.65 -13.57
N LEU A 371 -10.85 6.63 -13.46
CA LEU A 371 -9.48 6.70 -13.92
C LEU A 371 -9.46 6.99 -15.42
N ASP A 372 -8.80 8.08 -15.81
CA ASP A 372 -8.59 8.49 -17.19
C ASP A 372 -7.15 9.02 -17.29
N LEU A 373 -6.26 8.17 -17.81
CA LEU A 373 -4.85 8.48 -17.97
C LEU A 373 -4.59 9.07 -19.36
N ASN A 374 -3.75 10.10 -19.44
CA ASN A 374 -3.44 10.74 -20.71
C ASN A 374 -2.78 9.75 -21.70
N PRO A 375 -3.28 9.65 -22.94
CA PRO A 375 -2.56 8.98 -24.02
C PRO A 375 -1.24 9.71 -24.34
N VAL A 376 -0.36 9.09 -25.12
CA VAL A 376 0.78 9.80 -25.70
C VAL A 376 0.33 10.83 -26.75
N PRO A 377 0.92 12.05 -26.82
CA PRO A 377 0.54 13.08 -27.79
C PRO A 377 0.56 12.59 -29.25
N GLU A 378 1.51 11.71 -29.58
CA GLU A 378 1.69 11.15 -30.92
C GLU A 378 0.46 10.39 -31.42
N SER A 379 -0.36 9.85 -30.51
CA SER A 379 -1.64 9.21 -30.85
C SER A 379 -2.62 10.15 -31.56
N PHE A 380 -2.44 11.46 -31.41
CA PHE A 380 -3.25 12.51 -32.00
C PHE A 380 -2.60 13.24 -33.18
N GLY A 381 -1.38 12.88 -33.60
CA GLY A 381 -0.59 13.63 -34.58
C GLY A 381 -1.22 13.80 -35.98
N ALA A 382 -2.34 13.14 -36.28
CA ALA A 382 -3.12 13.33 -37.51
C ALA A 382 -4.15 14.46 -37.43
N LEU A 383 -4.41 15.02 -36.25
CA LEU A 383 -5.39 16.08 -36.04
C LEU A 383 -4.85 17.44 -36.53
N PRO A 384 -5.74 18.36 -36.96
CA PRO A 384 -5.35 19.72 -37.28
C PRO A 384 -4.79 20.43 -36.04
N VAL A 385 -3.66 21.12 -36.23
CA VAL A 385 -2.96 21.87 -35.18
C VAL A 385 -3.28 23.35 -35.29
N GLU A 386 -3.64 23.97 -34.17
CA GLU A 386 -3.69 25.42 -34.00
C GLU A 386 -2.58 25.86 -33.05
N GLU A 387 -1.80 26.85 -33.45
CA GLU A 387 -0.79 27.46 -32.59
C GLU A 387 -1.33 28.73 -31.95
N ARG A 388 -1.08 28.89 -30.64
CA ARG A 388 -1.46 30.04 -29.83
C ARG A 388 -0.28 30.56 -29.04
N GLY A 389 -0.37 31.82 -28.60
CA GLY A 389 0.69 32.41 -27.79
C GLY A 389 0.59 31.96 -26.34
N MET A 390 1.72 31.64 -25.71
CA MET A 390 1.79 31.32 -24.28
C MET A 390 1.13 32.39 -23.38
N SER A 391 1.06 33.66 -23.83
CA SER A 391 0.37 34.75 -23.13
C SER A 391 -1.15 34.60 -23.01
N GLU A 392 -1.77 33.65 -23.74
CA GLU A 392 -3.21 33.36 -23.64
C GLU A 392 -3.56 32.48 -22.44
N ILE A 393 -2.58 31.82 -21.83
CA ILE A 393 -2.74 30.98 -20.65
C ILE A 393 -1.93 31.54 -19.47
N SER A 394 -2.31 31.12 -18.26
CA SER A 394 -1.54 31.39 -17.05
C SER A 394 -0.82 30.12 -16.61
N MET A 395 0.44 30.26 -16.23
CA MET A 395 1.23 29.19 -15.63
C MET A 395 1.77 29.66 -14.28
N GLU A 396 1.43 28.94 -13.23
CA GLU A 396 1.90 29.18 -11.87
C GLU A 396 2.79 28.00 -11.46
N ALA A 397 3.94 28.26 -10.84
CA ALA A 397 4.85 27.22 -10.37
C ALA A 397 5.05 27.37 -8.86
N ALA A 398 4.72 26.32 -8.12
CA ALA A 398 5.03 26.16 -6.70
C ALA A 398 6.30 25.32 -6.57
N GLU A 399 7.41 25.96 -6.20
CA GLU A 399 8.69 25.29 -6.03
C GLU A 399 8.86 24.70 -4.63
N GLY A 400 9.17 23.40 -4.57
CA GLY A 400 9.77 22.75 -3.41
C GLY A 400 11.30 22.77 -3.45
N GLU A 401 11.89 22.00 -2.54
CA GLU A 401 13.30 21.65 -2.50
C GLU A 401 13.68 20.74 -3.68
N LYS A 402 12.91 19.68 -3.95
CA LYS A 402 13.21 18.69 -5.00
C LYS A 402 12.25 18.74 -6.18
N LEU A 403 10.98 18.99 -5.91
CA LEU A 403 9.89 18.97 -6.88
C LEU A 403 9.41 20.39 -7.20
N VAL A 404 8.72 20.51 -8.32
CA VAL A 404 7.95 21.70 -8.69
C VAL A 404 6.59 21.26 -9.20
N THR A 405 5.55 21.89 -8.65
CA THR A 405 4.18 21.72 -9.12
C THR A 405 3.81 22.90 -10.00
N VAL A 406 3.40 22.62 -11.23
CA VAL A 406 3.01 23.62 -12.22
C VAL A 406 1.49 23.52 -12.42
N THR A 407 0.81 24.65 -12.29
CA THR A 407 -0.63 24.78 -12.55
C THR A 407 -0.84 25.64 -13.79
N VAL A 408 -1.64 25.14 -14.73
CA VAL A 408 -2.01 25.80 -15.98
C VAL A 408 -3.48 26.18 -15.95
N LYS A 409 -3.78 27.44 -16.27
CA LYS A 409 -5.13 28.03 -16.26
C LYS A 409 -5.42 28.78 -17.56
N GLY A 410 -6.70 29.04 -17.83
CA GLY A 410 -7.14 29.76 -19.03
C GLY A 410 -7.22 28.89 -20.29
N LEU A 411 -7.13 27.56 -20.13
CA LEU A 411 -7.42 26.61 -21.21
C LEU A 411 -8.93 26.57 -21.50
N PRO A 412 -9.36 26.28 -22.74
CA PRO A 412 -10.78 26.16 -23.08
C PRO A 412 -11.52 25.09 -22.25
N GLU A 413 -12.83 25.26 -22.01
CA GLU A 413 -13.64 24.31 -21.23
C GLU A 413 -13.78 22.92 -21.90
N GLU A 414 -13.59 22.85 -23.21
CA GLU A 414 -13.76 21.65 -24.05
C GLU A 414 -12.45 20.85 -24.22
N ILE A 415 -11.51 20.93 -23.27
CA ILE A 415 -10.27 20.16 -23.30
C ILE A 415 -10.46 18.77 -22.68
N GLY A 416 -9.92 17.76 -23.36
CA GLY A 416 -9.88 16.37 -22.91
C GLY A 416 -8.55 16.02 -22.26
N TYR A 417 -7.44 16.23 -22.98
CA TYR A 417 -6.09 15.89 -22.50
C TYR A 417 -5.13 17.08 -22.65
N VAL A 418 -4.16 17.18 -21.74
CA VAL A 418 -3.19 18.27 -21.68
C VAL A 418 -1.81 17.73 -21.35
N TRP A 419 -0.80 18.18 -22.09
CA TRP A 419 0.60 17.85 -21.87
C TRP A 419 1.45 19.10 -21.71
N LEU A 420 2.49 18.98 -20.90
CA LEU A 420 3.56 19.95 -20.76
C LEU A 420 4.82 19.33 -21.36
N THR A 421 5.38 19.97 -22.36
CA THR A 421 6.74 19.68 -22.81
C THR A 421 7.70 20.63 -22.12
N SER A 422 8.72 20.09 -21.45
CA SER A 422 9.78 20.85 -20.79
C SER A 422 11.11 20.13 -20.99
N ALA A 423 12.14 20.86 -21.42
CA ALA A 423 13.46 20.31 -21.73
C ALA A 423 13.46 19.14 -22.75
N GLY A 424 12.44 19.06 -23.60
CA GLY A 424 12.26 17.97 -24.57
C GLY A 424 11.61 16.70 -23.99
N GLU A 425 11.21 16.72 -22.72
CA GLU A 425 10.41 15.66 -22.10
C GLU A 425 8.94 16.06 -22.03
N VAL A 426 8.05 15.09 -22.23
CA VAL A 426 6.60 15.26 -22.14
C VAL A 426 6.10 14.80 -20.78
N PHE A 427 5.21 15.59 -20.19
CA PHE A 427 4.59 15.33 -18.90
C PHE A 427 3.07 15.48 -19.01
N ASP A 428 2.33 14.58 -18.38
CA ASP A 428 0.87 14.50 -18.47
C ASP A 428 0.21 15.37 -17.40
N LEU A 429 -0.50 16.44 -17.76
CA LEU A 429 -1.21 17.22 -16.76
C LEU A 429 -2.53 16.55 -16.39
N GLN A 430 -2.80 16.54 -15.09
CA GLN A 430 -4.07 16.10 -14.53
C GLN A 430 -5.01 17.27 -14.39
N LYS A 431 -6.31 17.03 -14.59
CA LYS A 431 -7.31 18.02 -14.21
C LYS A 431 -7.35 18.11 -12.68
N LYS A 432 -7.21 19.31 -12.13
CA LYS A 432 -7.31 19.53 -10.69
C LYS A 432 -8.75 19.28 -10.23
N LYS A 433 -8.90 18.40 -9.24
CA LYS A 433 -10.18 18.04 -8.62
C LYS A 433 -10.42 18.95 -7.41
N ASP A 434 -10.70 20.24 -7.63
CA ASP A 434 -11.03 21.15 -6.51
C ASP A 434 -12.43 21.78 -6.66
N GLU A 435 -13.13 21.84 -5.53
CA GLU A 435 -14.59 22.03 -5.38
C GLU A 435 -15.02 23.50 -5.26
N GLU A 436 -14.10 24.47 -5.21
CA GLU A 436 -14.43 25.85 -4.82
C GLU A 436 -14.86 26.78 -5.97
N ASP A 437 -14.46 26.52 -7.22
CA ASP A 437 -14.90 27.33 -8.36
C ASP A 437 -15.07 26.49 -9.64
N PRO A 438 -16.28 25.98 -9.93
CA PRO A 438 -16.57 25.16 -11.12
C PRO A 438 -16.31 25.86 -12.47
N GLY A 439 -16.01 27.17 -12.46
CA GLY A 439 -15.91 28.02 -13.64
C GLY A 439 -14.53 28.10 -14.30
N GLU A 440 -13.43 27.76 -13.61
CA GLU A 440 -12.08 27.77 -14.19
C GLU A 440 -11.44 26.39 -14.12
N MET A 441 -11.25 25.77 -15.29
CA MET A 441 -10.60 24.46 -15.40
C MET A 441 -9.09 24.62 -15.20
N GLU A 442 -8.60 24.18 -14.04
CA GLU A 442 -7.17 24.12 -13.72
C GLU A 442 -6.59 22.74 -14.05
N TYR A 443 -5.38 22.74 -14.62
CA TYR A 443 -4.60 21.52 -14.87
C TYR A 443 -3.30 21.60 -14.10
N GLU A 444 -2.91 20.52 -13.43
CA GLU A 444 -1.72 20.48 -12.58
C GLU A 444 -0.79 19.34 -12.97
N ILE A 445 0.49 19.55 -12.66
CA ILE A 445 1.52 18.54 -12.82
C ILE A 445 2.65 18.75 -11.83
N THR A 446 3.23 17.67 -11.35
CA THR A 446 4.42 17.70 -10.50
C THR A 446 5.56 16.95 -11.16
N LEU A 447 6.74 17.56 -11.19
CA LEU A 447 7.96 16.97 -11.77
C LEU A 447 9.19 17.38 -10.95
N GLU A 448 10.32 16.71 -11.20
CA GLU A 448 11.60 17.12 -10.61
C GLU A 448 12.00 18.52 -11.08
N LYS A 449 12.49 19.35 -10.16
CA LYS A 449 12.82 20.75 -10.42
C LYS A 449 13.86 20.94 -11.52
N ASP A 450 14.78 19.99 -11.67
CA ASP A 450 15.79 20.01 -12.72
C ASP A 450 15.22 19.71 -14.12
N LYS A 451 14.02 19.14 -14.23
CA LYS A 451 13.32 18.92 -15.50
C LYS A 451 12.46 20.12 -15.92
N TYR A 452 12.17 21.06 -15.01
CA TYR A 452 11.42 22.28 -15.33
C TYR A 452 12.32 23.37 -15.92
N ARG A 453 12.06 23.76 -17.17
CA ARG A 453 12.88 24.71 -17.96
C ARG A 453 12.00 25.72 -18.68
N LEU A 454 11.90 26.91 -18.09
CA LEU A 454 11.05 28.02 -18.56
C LEU A 454 11.27 28.42 -20.03
N ASP A 455 12.49 28.28 -20.54
CA ASP A 455 12.87 28.64 -21.91
C ASP A 455 12.50 27.58 -22.96
N SER A 456 11.86 26.49 -22.54
CA SER A 456 11.51 25.34 -23.39
C SER A 456 10.09 24.82 -23.19
N LEU A 457 9.22 25.61 -22.53
CA LEU A 457 7.87 25.20 -22.22
C LEU A 457 6.96 25.25 -23.44
N GLU A 458 6.24 24.17 -23.67
CA GLU A 458 5.14 24.08 -24.62
C GLU A 458 3.98 23.37 -23.93
N VAL A 459 2.77 23.93 -24.04
CA VAL A 459 1.54 23.26 -23.56
C VAL A 459 0.76 22.78 -24.77
N GLU A 460 0.59 21.47 -24.88
CA GLU A 460 -0.22 20.84 -25.91
C GLU A 460 -1.54 20.40 -25.29
N CYS A 461 -2.67 20.64 -25.98
CA CYS A 461 -3.95 20.11 -25.54
C CYS A 461 -4.82 19.61 -26.70
N VAL A 462 -5.61 18.58 -26.41
CA VAL A 462 -6.57 17.98 -27.33
C VAL A 462 -7.98 18.20 -26.79
N ASN A 463 -8.90 18.62 -27.65
CA ASN A 463 -10.30 18.81 -27.26
C ASN A 463 -11.02 17.48 -27.00
N LYS A 464 -12.11 17.50 -26.23
CA LYS A 464 -12.87 16.29 -25.83
C LYS A 464 -13.37 15.47 -27.03
N GLU A 465 -13.71 16.12 -28.13
CA GLU A 465 -14.15 15.45 -29.36
C GLU A 465 -12.99 14.81 -30.14
N LYS A 466 -11.73 15.01 -29.73
CA LYS A 466 -10.52 14.49 -30.38
C LYS A 466 -10.46 14.90 -31.86
N THR A 467 -10.77 16.17 -32.14
CA THR A 467 -10.84 16.72 -33.52
C THR A 467 -9.78 17.78 -33.81
N LYS A 468 -9.08 18.28 -32.79
CA LYS A 468 -8.08 19.36 -32.93
C LYS A 468 -7.04 19.30 -31.82
N ILE A 469 -5.81 19.66 -32.16
CA ILE A 469 -4.73 19.95 -31.22
C ILE A 469 -4.53 21.48 -31.14
N THR A 470 -4.33 22.00 -29.93
CA THR A 470 -3.90 23.38 -29.71
C THR A 470 -2.56 23.38 -28.98
N ILE A 471 -1.59 24.12 -29.50
CA ILE A 471 -0.23 24.21 -28.96
C ILE A 471 0.03 25.66 -28.52
N TYR A 472 0.40 25.84 -27.26
CA TYR A 472 0.79 27.12 -26.68
C TYR A 472 2.32 27.19 -26.55
N LYS A 473 2.93 28.19 -27.18
CA LYS A 473 4.38 28.41 -27.21
C LYS A 473 4.78 29.88 -27.22
#